data_AF-A0AAW8DPJ9-F1
#
_entry.id   AF-A0AAW8DPJ9-F1
#
_cell.length_a   1.000
_cell.length_b   1.000
_cell.length_c   1.000
_cell.angle_alpha   90.00
_cell.angle_beta   90.00
_cell.angle_gamma   90.00
#
_symmetry.space_group_name_H-M   'P 1'
#
loop_
_entity.id
_entity.type
_entity.pdbx_description
1 polymer ?
#
loop_
_entity_poly.entity_id
_entity_poly.type
_entity_poly.pdbx_seq_one_letter_code
_entity_poly.pdbx_strand_id
1 'polypeptide(L)'
;MKKTALALFLALASLPLWAQSNAAAGNADLEAERSRLTAEREVIESRYAKERAACYKKFAVEDCLRESRSRRRKETDHIKRQETAINDIQRQRSGAAELQKLDQKAATQRPQDSREQREKSQEDQKAREQRAADHAASRAATAADAAERQRQFENKQKAHADEQAKAAQRRAEAPAATTRFEDKQKRAAEHRANRERQNAERTKPRGAPLPPAPAASSP
;
A
#
# COMPACT_ATOMS: atom_id res chain seq x y z
N MET A 1 5.78 77.78 32.18
CA MET A 1 4.78 77.05 31.37
C MET A 1 5.37 76.13 30.29
N LYS A 2 6.58 76.39 29.72
CA LYS A 2 7.21 75.47 28.74
C LYS A 2 7.83 74.19 29.33
N LYS A 3 8.29 74.21 30.60
CA LYS A 3 8.96 73.06 31.23
C LYS A 3 7.99 71.98 31.72
N THR A 4 6.75 72.35 32.05
CA THR A 4 5.69 71.42 32.48
C THR A 4 5.06 70.67 31.31
N ALA A 5 4.99 71.29 30.13
CA ALA A 5 4.51 70.63 28.91
C ALA A 5 5.48 69.54 28.41
N LEU A 6 6.80 69.72 28.59
CA LEU A 6 7.80 68.75 28.17
C LEU A 6 7.78 67.47 29.03
N ALA A 7 7.53 67.60 30.33
CA ALA A 7 7.46 66.47 31.27
C ALA A 7 6.23 65.57 31.02
N LEU A 8 5.11 66.17 30.59
CA LEU A 8 3.89 65.44 30.27
C LEU A 8 3.99 64.67 28.94
N PHE A 9 4.75 65.18 27.98
CA PHE A 9 5.02 64.48 26.72
C PHE A 9 5.98 63.29 26.87
N LEU A 10 6.93 63.33 27.81
CA LEU A 10 7.82 62.19 28.07
C LEU A 10 7.15 61.04 28.84
N ALA A 11 6.12 61.32 29.64
CA ALA A 11 5.39 60.29 30.38
C ALA A 11 4.40 59.49 29.51
N LEU A 12 3.91 60.05 28.39
CA LEU A 12 3.02 59.35 27.46
C LEU A 12 3.76 58.42 26.47
N ALA A 13 5.08 58.51 26.37
CA ALA A 13 5.88 57.75 25.41
C ALA A 13 6.30 56.34 25.91
N SER A 14 6.03 56.00 27.17
CA SER A 14 6.46 54.72 27.78
C SER A 14 5.42 53.58 27.67
N LEU A 15 4.27 53.82 27.04
CA LEU A 15 3.18 52.84 26.94
C LEU A 15 3.25 51.78 25.80
N PRO A 16 4.16 51.78 24.80
CA PRO A 16 4.07 50.77 23.73
C PRO A 16 4.71 49.41 24.07
N LEU A 17 5.25 49.21 25.28
CA LEU A 17 5.97 47.96 25.61
C LEU A 17 5.09 46.72 25.85
N TRP A 18 3.78 46.87 26.01
CA TRP A 18 2.87 45.75 26.31
C TRP A 18 2.25 45.08 25.07
N ALA A 19 2.51 45.61 23.88
CA ALA A 19 1.94 45.07 22.64
C ALA A 19 2.71 43.86 22.09
N GLN A 20 4.02 43.73 22.37
CA GLN A 20 4.83 42.63 21.86
C GLN A 20 4.79 41.36 22.73
N SER A 21 4.34 41.44 23.99
CA SER A 21 4.28 40.28 24.89
C SER A 21 3.15 39.28 24.56
N ASN A 22 2.05 39.73 23.95
CA ASN A 22 0.90 38.85 23.67
C ASN A 22 1.16 37.82 22.56
N ALA A 23 1.98 38.15 21.55
CA ALA A 23 2.26 37.23 20.44
C ALA A 23 3.20 36.09 20.85
N ALA A 24 4.21 36.39 21.67
CA ALA A 24 5.12 35.38 22.22
C ALA A 24 4.43 34.52 23.29
N ALA A 25 3.63 35.14 24.18
CA ALA A 25 2.86 34.43 25.20
C ALA A 25 1.84 33.46 24.57
N GLY A 26 1.13 33.88 23.53
CA GLY A 26 0.15 33.05 22.84
C GLY A 26 0.74 31.89 22.01
N ASN A 27 2.05 31.87 21.73
CA ASN A 27 2.72 30.72 21.10
C ASN A 27 3.29 29.75 22.15
N ALA A 28 3.85 30.28 23.24
CA ALA A 28 4.32 29.48 24.37
C ALA A 28 3.17 28.69 25.02
N ASP A 29 1.98 29.28 25.11
CA ASP A 29 0.77 28.65 25.65
C ASP A 29 0.31 27.45 24.79
N LEU A 30 0.33 27.58 23.45
CA LEU A 30 -0.05 26.48 22.55
C LEU A 30 0.94 25.31 22.60
N GLU A 31 2.23 25.59 22.77
CA GLU A 31 3.25 24.54 22.87
C GLU A 31 3.18 23.80 24.22
N ALA A 32 2.88 24.54 25.30
CA ALA A 32 2.61 23.94 26.61
C ALA A 32 1.37 23.03 26.57
N GLU A 33 0.28 23.48 25.94
CA GLU A 33 -0.93 22.67 25.80
C GLU A 33 -0.69 21.43 24.92
N ARG A 34 0.10 21.53 23.85
CA ARG A 34 0.53 20.35 23.07
C ARG A 34 1.32 19.34 23.88
N SER A 35 2.26 19.82 24.67
CA SER A 35 3.08 18.96 25.52
C SER A 35 2.19 18.21 26.53
N ARG A 36 1.22 18.90 27.11
CA ARG A 36 0.21 18.31 27.99
C ARG A 36 -0.64 17.24 27.28
N LEU A 37 -1.18 17.54 26.10
CA LEU A 37 -1.99 16.60 25.32
C LEU A 37 -1.19 15.36 24.89
N THR A 38 0.10 15.54 24.57
CA THR A 38 1.02 14.44 24.26
C THR A 38 1.20 13.53 25.47
N ALA A 39 1.47 14.09 26.65
CA ALA A 39 1.59 13.32 27.88
C ALA A 39 0.30 12.58 28.23
N GLU A 40 -0.86 13.21 28.07
CA GLU A 40 -2.16 12.58 28.31
C GLU A 40 -2.41 11.40 27.35
N ARG A 41 -2.03 11.57 26.07
CA ARG A 41 -2.10 10.50 25.08
C ARG A 41 -1.17 9.34 25.43
N GLU A 42 0.06 9.61 25.86
CA GLU A 42 1.01 8.55 26.26
C GLU A 42 0.46 7.72 27.43
N VAL A 43 -0.21 8.36 28.39
CA VAL A 43 -0.89 7.65 29.48
C VAL A 43 -1.95 6.69 28.94
N ILE A 44 -2.81 7.14 28.01
CA ILE A 44 -3.85 6.30 27.38
C ILE A 44 -3.23 5.14 26.59
N GLU A 45 -2.19 5.41 25.79
CA GLU A 45 -1.50 4.38 25.01
C GLU A 45 -0.82 3.34 25.91
N SER A 46 -0.23 3.77 27.03
CA SER A 46 0.38 2.85 28.00
C SER A 46 -0.66 1.93 28.65
N ARG A 47 -1.85 2.46 28.98
CA ARG A 47 -2.96 1.65 29.49
C ARG A 47 -3.45 0.67 28.42
N TYR A 48 -3.66 1.15 27.19
CA TYR A 48 -4.09 0.30 26.08
C TYR A 48 -3.10 -0.83 25.80
N ALA A 49 -1.80 -0.58 25.86
CA ALA A 49 -0.77 -1.62 25.70
C ALA A 49 -0.89 -2.71 26.77
N LYS A 50 -1.11 -2.33 28.04
CA LYS A 50 -1.32 -3.27 29.16
C LYS A 50 -2.61 -4.07 28.99
N GLU A 51 -3.71 -3.41 28.62
CA GLU A 51 -5.00 -4.07 28.34
C GLU A 51 -4.90 -5.07 27.19
N ARG A 52 -4.22 -4.69 26.11
CA ARG A 52 -3.99 -5.56 24.95
C ARG A 52 -3.21 -6.81 25.34
N ALA A 53 -2.16 -6.67 26.15
CA ALA A 53 -1.41 -7.81 26.68
C ALA A 53 -2.27 -8.71 27.59
N ALA A 54 -3.17 -8.13 28.37
CA ALA A 54 -4.12 -8.88 29.19
C ALA A 54 -5.17 -9.61 28.34
N CYS A 55 -5.62 -9.04 27.22
CA CYS A 55 -6.59 -9.67 26.32
C CYS A 55 -6.09 -11.00 25.74
N TYR A 56 -4.81 -11.10 25.38
CA TYR A 56 -4.23 -12.33 24.86
C TYR A 56 -4.21 -13.49 25.86
N LYS A 57 -4.47 -13.23 27.16
CA LYS A 57 -4.57 -14.25 28.21
C LYS A 57 -6.01 -14.73 28.44
N LYS A 58 -6.99 -14.20 27.70
CA LYS A 58 -8.43 -14.55 27.85
C LYS A 58 -8.87 -15.51 26.77
N PHE A 59 -9.97 -16.23 27.00
CA PHE A 59 -10.58 -17.10 26.00
C PHE A 59 -11.25 -16.31 24.85
N ALA A 60 -11.96 -15.24 25.16
CA ALA A 60 -12.60 -14.36 24.17
C ALA A 60 -11.66 -13.21 23.74
N VAL A 61 -10.53 -13.55 23.11
CA VAL A 61 -9.48 -12.58 22.73
C VAL A 61 -10.02 -11.49 21.81
N GLU A 62 -10.74 -11.86 20.74
CA GLU A 62 -11.22 -10.91 19.73
C GLU A 62 -12.20 -9.89 20.29
N ASP A 63 -13.13 -10.32 21.14
CA ASP A 63 -14.09 -9.42 21.78
C ASP A 63 -13.38 -8.48 22.76
N CYS A 64 -12.42 -8.99 23.54
CA CYS A 64 -11.60 -8.17 24.43
C CYS A 64 -10.79 -7.12 23.66
N LEU A 65 -10.14 -7.51 22.56
CA LEU A 65 -9.38 -6.59 21.71
C LEU A 65 -10.28 -5.54 21.08
N ARG A 66 -11.49 -5.90 20.65
CA ARG A 66 -12.47 -4.96 20.09
C ARG A 66 -12.90 -3.91 21.13
N GLU A 67 -13.20 -4.33 22.35
CA GLU A 67 -13.59 -3.44 23.44
C GLU A 67 -12.44 -2.51 23.86
N SER A 68 -11.22 -3.04 24.03
CA SER A 68 -10.04 -2.23 24.36
C SER A 68 -9.74 -1.18 23.27
N ARG A 69 -9.88 -1.54 21.98
CA ARG A 69 -9.78 -0.58 20.87
C ARG A 69 -10.88 0.48 20.91
N SER A 70 -12.11 0.09 21.27
CA SER A 70 -13.25 1.01 21.40
C SER A 70 -13.03 2.04 22.50
N ARG A 71 -12.55 1.58 23.65
CA ARG A 71 -12.21 2.42 24.80
C ARG A 71 -11.12 3.43 24.49
N ARG A 72 -10.00 2.96 23.91
CA ARG A 72 -8.91 3.83 23.44
C ARG A 72 -9.42 4.93 22.50
N ARG A 73 -10.28 4.59 21.52
CA ARG A 73 -10.83 5.60 20.60
C ARG A 73 -11.61 6.68 21.35
N LYS A 74 -12.56 6.28 22.22
CA LYS A 74 -13.36 7.23 23.02
C LYS A 74 -12.48 8.15 23.87
N GLU A 75 -11.45 7.60 24.49
CA GLU A 75 -10.54 8.33 25.38
C GLU A 75 -9.56 9.23 24.63
N THR A 76 -9.20 8.91 23.38
CA THR A 76 -8.32 9.78 22.58
C THR A 76 -9.10 10.81 21.76
N ASP A 77 -10.42 10.67 21.64
CA ASP A 77 -11.23 11.56 20.78
C ASP A 77 -11.26 13.02 21.27
N HIS A 78 -11.26 13.29 22.57
CA HIS A 78 -11.16 14.68 23.05
C HIS A 78 -9.78 15.28 22.77
N ILE A 79 -8.71 14.49 22.98
CA ILE A 79 -7.33 14.90 22.68
C ILE A 79 -7.20 15.30 21.21
N LYS A 80 -7.69 14.46 20.28
CA LYS A 80 -7.65 14.76 18.84
C LYS A 80 -8.37 16.05 18.49
N ARG A 81 -9.52 16.33 19.12
CA ARG A 81 -10.26 17.57 18.89
C ARG A 81 -9.45 18.79 19.34
N GLN A 82 -8.80 18.71 20.50
CA GLN A 82 -7.94 19.78 21.00
C GLN A 82 -6.69 19.98 20.13
N GLU A 83 -6.01 18.89 19.74
CA GLU A 83 -4.86 18.94 18.83
C GLU A 83 -5.24 19.56 17.47
N THR A 84 -6.41 19.20 16.93
CA THR A 84 -6.92 19.76 15.67
C THR A 84 -7.15 21.26 15.81
N ALA A 85 -7.80 21.71 16.90
CA ALA A 85 -8.03 23.13 17.15
C ALA A 85 -6.71 23.91 17.25
N ILE A 86 -5.69 23.37 17.94
CA ILE A 86 -4.37 23.98 18.02
C ILE A 86 -3.72 24.07 16.63
N ASN A 87 -3.79 23.01 15.83
CA ASN A 87 -3.24 22.98 14.48
C ASN A 87 -3.93 23.99 13.56
N ASP A 88 -5.24 24.14 13.67
CA ASP A 88 -6.01 25.12 12.90
C ASP A 88 -5.60 26.56 13.26
N ILE A 89 -5.47 26.87 14.56
CA ILE A 89 -4.99 28.17 15.02
C ILE A 89 -3.60 28.46 14.43
N GLN A 90 -2.69 27.49 14.45
CA GLN A 90 -1.35 27.67 13.90
C GLN A 90 -1.33 27.80 12.38
N ARG A 91 -2.19 27.07 11.68
CA ARG A 91 -2.36 27.20 10.23
C ARG A 91 -2.87 28.59 9.87
N GLN A 92 -3.84 29.12 10.62
CA GLN A 92 -4.34 30.47 10.42
C GLN A 92 -3.27 31.53 10.70
N ARG A 93 -2.53 31.39 11.82
CA ARG A 93 -1.43 32.32 12.16
C ARG A 93 -0.32 32.31 11.12
N SER A 94 0.11 31.14 10.67
CA SER A 94 1.16 31.02 9.65
C SER A 94 0.69 31.54 8.28
N GLY A 95 -0.56 31.26 7.90
CA GLY A 95 -1.18 31.83 6.70
C GLY A 95 -1.28 33.36 6.75
N ALA A 96 -1.73 33.93 7.86
CA ALA A 96 -1.80 35.39 8.04
C ALA A 96 -0.41 36.04 8.02
N ALA A 97 0.58 35.42 8.67
CA ALA A 97 1.96 35.91 8.64
C ALA A 97 2.55 35.87 7.22
N GLU A 98 2.25 34.84 6.44
CA GLU A 98 2.73 34.76 5.06
C GLU A 98 2.03 35.77 4.14
N LEU A 99 0.72 35.98 4.31
CA LEU A 99 0.00 37.06 3.61
C LEU A 99 0.59 38.42 3.92
N GLN A 100 0.88 38.72 5.20
CA GLN A 100 1.54 39.98 5.58
C GLN A 100 2.92 40.15 4.91
N LYS A 101 3.70 39.07 4.78
CA LYS A 101 4.98 39.13 4.04
C LYS A 101 4.77 39.39 2.56
N LEU A 102 3.75 38.79 1.95
CA LEU A 102 3.41 39.04 0.54
C LEU A 102 2.95 40.48 0.33
N ASP A 103 2.13 41.02 1.21
CA ASP A 103 1.68 42.42 1.17
C ASP A 103 2.86 43.39 1.33
N GLN A 104 3.79 43.10 2.25
CA GLN A 104 5.02 43.89 2.39
C GLN A 104 5.89 43.83 1.12
N LYS A 105 6.03 42.65 0.52
CA LYS A 105 6.74 42.46 -0.75
C LYS A 105 6.04 43.13 -1.94
N ALA A 106 4.71 43.25 -1.91
CA ALA A 106 3.94 43.92 -2.94
C ALA A 106 3.95 45.46 -2.78
N ALA A 107 3.94 45.94 -1.53
CA ALA A 107 4.03 47.36 -1.20
C ALA A 107 5.41 47.95 -1.51
N THR A 108 6.44 47.11 -1.48
CA THR A 108 7.77 47.46 -1.99
C THR A 108 7.80 47.25 -3.50
N GLN A 109 8.16 48.29 -4.28
CA GLN A 109 8.30 48.12 -5.73
C GLN A 109 9.31 47.01 -6.01
N ARG A 110 8.86 45.91 -6.61
CA ARG A 110 9.76 44.85 -7.06
C ARG A 110 10.77 45.49 -8.03
N PRO A 111 12.08 45.29 -7.83
CA PRO A 111 13.07 45.63 -8.84
C PRO A 111 12.62 45.05 -10.17
N GLN A 112 12.68 45.83 -11.25
CA GLN A 112 12.37 45.28 -12.56
C GLN A 112 13.33 44.12 -12.84
N ASP A 113 12.78 42.94 -13.12
CA ASP A 113 13.58 41.77 -13.50
C ASP A 113 14.47 42.17 -14.69
N SER A 114 15.74 41.80 -14.63
CA SER A 114 16.68 42.05 -15.72
C SER A 114 16.22 41.31 -16.98
N ARG A 115 16.69 41.74 -18.16
CA ARG A 115 16.36 41.08 -19.42
C ARG A 115 16.67 39.57 -19.37
N GLU A 116 17.81 39.21 -18.81
CA GLU A 116 18.25 37.81 -18.63
C GLU A 116 17.31 37.01 -17.71
N GLN A 117 16.83 37.61 -16.61
CA GLN A 117 15.85 36.97 -15.72
C GLN A 117 14.50 36.75 -16.40
N ARG A 118 14.07 37.67 -17.26
CA ARG A 118 12.83 37.54 -18.06
C ARG A 118 12.97 36.43 -19.09
N GLU A 119 14.09 36.37 -19.81
CA GLU A 119 14.38 35.33 -20.79
C GLU A 119 14.40 33.95 -20.12
N LYS A 120 15.12 33.81 -19.00
CA LYS A 120 15.12 32.57 -18.20
C LYS A 120 13.73 32.17 -17.70
N SER A 121 12.93 33.12 -17.24
CA SER A 121 11.55 32.86 -16.78
C SER A 121 10.65 32.35 -17.92
N GLN A 122 10.84 32.86 -19.13
CA GLN A 122 10.12 32.40 -20.32
C GLN A 122 10.58 31.00 -20.75
N GLU A 123 11.88 30.70 -20.68
CA GLU A 123 12.40 29.36 -20.94
C GLU A 123 11.89 28.35 -19.92
N ASP A 124 11.94 28.69 -18.63
CA ASP A 124 11.40 27.84 -17.56
C ASP A 124 9.90 27.60 -17.73
N GLN A 125 9.16 28.60 -18.22
CA GLN A 125 7.73 28.47 -18.53
C GLN A 125 7.51 27.50 -19.68
N LYS A 126 8.24 27.65 -20.79
CA LYS A 126 8.19 26.71 -21.92
C LYS A 126 8.53 25.28 -21.49
N ALA A 127 9.55 25.12 -20.64
CA ALA A 127 9.95 23.81 -20.11
C ALA A 127 8.88 23.21 -19.17
N ARG A 128 8.13 24.03 -18.42
CA ARG A 128 6.96 23.57 -17.64
C ARG A 128 5.82 23.12 -18.55
N GLU A 129 5.53 23.89 -19.60
CA GLU A 129 4.47 23.58 -20.57
C GLU A 129 4.77 22.31 -21.36
N GLN A 130 6.02 22.13 -21.80
CA GLN A 130 6.47 20.90 -22.45
C GLN A 130 6.29 19.69 -21.54
N ARG A 131 6.77 19.74 -20.29
CA ARG A 131 6.56 18.65 -19.32
C ARG A 131 5.08 18.37 -19.07
N ALA A 132 4.25 19.41 -19.00
CA ALA A 132 2.81 19.23 -18.84
C ALA A 132 2.19 18.52 -20.06
N ALA A 133 2.60 18.90 -21.27
CA ALA A 133 2.18 18.26 -22.51
C ALA A 133 2.64 16.79 -22.59
N ASP A 134 3.90 16.50 -22.25
CA ASP A 134 4.45 15.14 -22.21
C ASP A 134 3.69 14.26 -21.21
N HIS A 135 3.40 14.79 -20.01
CA HIS A 135 2.59 14.08 -19.02
C HIS A 135 1.15 13.86 -19.49
N ALA A 136 0.56 14.83 -20.21
CA ALA A 136 -0.76 14.66 -20.79
C ALA A 136 -0.76 13.58 -21.88
N ALA A 137 0.23 13.59 -22.77
CA ALA A 137 0.42 12.58 -23.81
C ALA A 137 0.64 11.18 -23.23
N SER A 138 1.49 11.05 -22.20
CA SER A 138 1.73 9.78 -21.50
C SER A 138 0.47 9.24 -20.84
N ARG A 139 -0.33 10.10 -20.20
CA ARG A 139 -1.64 9.71 -19.64
C ARG A 139 -2.63 9.30 -20.73
N ALA A 140 -2.68 10.01 -21.84
CA ALA A 140 -3.54 9.67 -22.97
C ALA A 140 -3.16 8.33 -23.60
N ALA A 141 -1.88 8.07 -23.83
CA ALA A 141 -1.39 6.76 -24.29
C ALA A 141 -1.73 5.65 -23.29
N THR A 142 -1.56 5.92 -22.00
CA THR A 142 -1.92 4.96 -20.96
C THR A 142 -3.41 4.63 -20.96
N ALA A 143 -4.26 5.63 -21.16
CA ALA A 143 -5.70 5.47 -21.25
C ALA A 143 -6.12 4.72 -22.54
N ALA A 144 -5.47 4.98 -23.67
CA ALA A 144 -5.72 4.28 -24.93
C ALA A 144 -5.46 2.77 -24.80
N ASP A 145 -4.38 2.38 -24.10
CA ASP A 145 -4.01 0.98 -23.90
C ASP A 145 -4.78 0.29 -22.76
N ALA A 146 -5.63 1.01 -22.02
CA ALA A 146 -6.26 0.48 -20.81
C ALA A 146 -7.16 -0.72 -21.11
N ALA A 147 -7.94 -0.66 -22.20
CA ALA A 147 -8.81 -1.75 -22.62
C ALA A 147 -8.02 -3.00 -23.02
N GLU A 148 -6.88 -2.83 -23.69
CA GLU A 148 -6.03 -3.96 -24.06
C GLU A 148 -5.36 -4.59 -22.84
N ARG A 149 -4.81 -3.77 -21.93
CA ARG A 149 -4.25 -4.27 -20.67
C ARG A 149 -5.27 -5.04 -19.84
N GLN A 150 -6.50 -4.55 -19.79
CA GLN A 150 -7.60 -5.25 -19.12
C GLN A 150 -7.87 -6.62 -19.76
N ARG A 151 -7.96 -6.69 -21.10
CA ARG A 151 -8.13 -7.96 -21.81
C ARG A 151 -6.97 -8.93 -21.56
N GLN A 152 -5.73 -8.45 -21.58
CA GLN A 152 -4.55 -9.26 -21.28
C GLN A 152 -4.58 -9.80 -19.85
N PHE A 153 -5.01 -8.99 -18.89
CA PHE A 153 -5.16 -9.40 -17.50
C PHE A 153 -6.24 -10.47 -17.33
N GLU A 154 -7.41 -10.27 -17.93
CA GLU A 154 -8.50 -11.26 -17.91
C GLU A 154 -8.09 -12.58 -18.57
N ASN A 155 -7.39 -12.52 -19.71
CA ASN A 155 -6.88 -13.72 -20.37
C ASN A 155 -5.87 -14.48 -19.50
N LYS A 156 -4.98 -13.77 -18.79
CA LYS A 156 -4.06 -14.39 -17.83
C LYS A 156 -4.80 -15.02 -16.65
N GLN A 157 -5.85 -14.38 -16.14
CA GLN A 157 -6.68 -14.96 -15.08
C GLN A 157 -7.39 -16.22 -15.55
N LYS A 158 -7.99 -16.20 -16.74
CA LYS A 158 -8.65 -17.38 -17.34
C LYS A 158 -7.65 -18.53 -17.52
N ALA A 159 -6.49 -18.25 -18.11
CA ALA A 159 -5.44 -19.27 -18.27
C ALA A 159 -5.00 -19.87 -16.92
N HIS A 160 -4.84 -19.03 -15.89
CA HIS A 160 -4.49 -19.51 -14.56
C HIS A 160 -5.60 -20.35 -13.92
N ALA A 161 -6.87 -19.95 -14.07
CA ALA A 161 -8.02 -20.72 -13.61
C ALA A 161 -8.12 -22.08 -14.33
N ASP A 162 -7.89 -22.11 -15.64
CA ASP A 162 -7.89 -23.33 -16.45
C ASP A 162 -6.77 -24.29 -16.01
N GLU A 163 -5.56 -23.79 -15.78
CA GLU A 163 -4.45 -24.59 -15.28
C GLU A 163 -4.73 -25.14 -13.88
N GLN A 164 -5.33 -24.34 -12.99
CA GLN A 164 -5.76 -24.82 -11.67
C GLN A 164 -6.83 -25.90 -11.77
N ALA A 165 -7.82 -25.75 -12.66
CA ALA A 165 -8.87 -26.74 -12.89
C ALA A 165 -8.28 -28.06 -13.42
N LYS A 166 -7.38 -28.00 -14.41
CA LYS A 166 -6.66 -29.18 -14.93
C LYS A 166 -5.82 -29.86 -13.84
N ALA A 167 -5.12 -29.08 -13.01
CA ALA A 167 -4.33 -29.62 -11.91
C ALA A 167 -5.21 -30.31 -10.86
N ALA A 168 -6.37 -29.72 -10.53
CA ALA A 168 -7.35 -30.32 -9.63
C ALA A 168 -7.92 -31.63 -10.20
N GLN A 169 -8.27 -31.65 -11.50
CA GLN A 169 -8.75 -32.85 -12.17
C GLN A 169 -7.69 -33.97 -12.15
N ARG A 170 -6.44 -33.66 -12.51
CA ARG A 170 -5.34 -34.64 -12.45
C ARG A 170 -5.14 -35.21 -11.05
N ARG A 171 -5.26 -34.38 -10.01
CA ARG A 171 -5.18 -34.82 -8.60
C ARG A 171 -6.35 -35.72 -8.23
N ALA A 172 -7.56 -35.40 -8.69
CA ALA A 172 -8.75 -36.22 -8.44
C ALA A 172 -8.69 -37.58 -9.16
N GLU A 173 -8.12 -37.62 -10.37
CA GLU A 173 -7.98 -38.85 -11.16
C GLU A 173 -6.77 -39.72 -10.75
N ALA A 174 -5.78 -39.15 -10.05
CA ALA A 174 -4.55 -39.84 -9.67
C ALA A 174 -4.76 -41.18 -8.92
N PRO A 175 -5.66 -41.29 -7.91
CA PRO A 175 -5.87 -42.56 -7.21
C PRO A 175 -6.43 -43.67 -8.10
N ALA A 176 -7.36 -43.31 -9.01
CA ALA A 176 -7.94 -44.24 -9.98
C ALA A 176 -6.90 -44.65 -11.03
N ALA A 177 -6.02 -43.75 -11.44
CA ALA A 177 -4.92 -44.05 -12.35
C ALA A 177 -3.91 -45.03 -11.71
N THR A 178 -3.53 -44.79 -10.45
CA THR A 178 -2.62 -45.68 -9.69
C THR A 178 -3.21 -47.08 -9.54
N THR A 179 -4.46 -47.21 -9.10
CA THR A 179 -5.12 -48.53 -8.96
C THR A 179 -5.20 -49.28 -10.29
N ARG A 180 -5.60 -48.61 -11.38
CA ARG A 180 -5.59 -49.23 -12.73
C ARG A 180 -4.20 -49.71 -13.15
N PHE A 181 -3.15 -48.98 -12.80
CA PHE A 181 -1.77 -49.35 -13.09
C PHE A 181 -1.32 -50.56 -12.29
N GLU A 182 -1.59 -50.58 -10.99
CA GLU A 182 -1.31 -51.72 -10.11
C GLU A 182 -2.05 -52.99 -10.57
N ASP A 183 -3.33 -52.88 -10.91
CA ASP A 183 -4.12 -54.00 -11.42
C ASP A 183 -3.56 -54.56 -12.74
N LYS A 184 -3.12 -53.67 -13.64
CA LYS A 184 -2.48 -54.10 -14.89
C LYS A 184 -1.18 -54.85 -14.62
N GLN A 185 -0.38 -54.41 -13.65
CA GLN A 185 0.84 -55.12 -13.27
C GLN A 185 0.54 -56.50 -12.67
N LYS A 186 -0.45 -56.60 -11.77
CA LYS A 186 -0.90 -57.87 -11.18
C LYS A 186 -1.35 -58.85 -12.26
N ARG A 187 -2.23 -58.42 -13.17
CA ARG A 187 -2.70 -59.24 -14.30
C ARG A 187 -1.55 -59.70 -15.20
N ALA A 188 -0.57 -58.84 -15.47
CA ALA A 188 0.61 -59.21 -16.26
C ALA A 188 1.48 -60.24 -15.54
N ALA A 189 1.66 -60.12 -14.22
CA ALA A 189 2.38 -61.09 -13.40
C ALA A 189 1.65 -62.45 -13.34
N GLU A 190 0.34 -62.44 -13.10
CA GLU A 190 -0.50 -63.65 -13.11
C GLU A 190 -0.46 -64.36 -14.47
N HIS A 191 -0.54 -63.60 -15.56
CA HIS A 191 -0.47 -64.17 -16.91
C HIS A 191 0.89 -64.84 -17.17
N ARG A 192 1.99 -64.21 -16.74
CA ARG A 192 3.34 -64.81 -16.82
C ARG A 192 3.44 -66.10 -16.01
N ALA A 193 3.03 -66.07 -14.74
CA ALA A 193 3.05 -67.24 -13.87
C ALA A 193 2.19 -68.40 -14.42
N ASN A 194 1.00 -68.10 -14.96
CA ASN A 194 0.14 -69.11 -15.57
C ASN A 194 0.78 -69.72 -16.83
N ARG A 195 1.43 -68.90 -17.67
CA ARG A 195 2.17 -69.38 -18.85
C ARG A 195 3.36 -70.26 -18.46
N GLU A 196 4.10 -69.89 -17.42
CA GLU A 196 5.20 -70.68 -16.87
C GLU A 196 4.71 -72.03 -16.34
N ARG A 197 3.62 -72.04 -15.56
CA ARG A 197 2.98 -73.28 -15.09
C ARG A 197 2.53 -74.16 -16.26
N GLN A 198 1.81 -73.60 -17.24
CA GLN A 198 1.38 -74.34 -18.43
C GLN A 198 2.57 -74.91 -19.22
N ASN A 199 3.68 -74.18 -19.31
CA ASN A 199 4.89 -74.67 -19.96
C ASN A 199 5.55 -75.82 -19.18
N ALA A 200 5.58 -75.74 -17.84
CA ALA A 200 6.13 -76.78 -16.97
C ALA A 200 5.28 -78.07 -16.98
N GLU A 201 3.95 -77.92 -17.04
CA GLU A 201 3.00 -79.04 -17.13
C GLU A 201 2.92 -79.64 -18.55
N ARG A 202 3.46 -78.96 -19.58
CA ARG A 202 3.39 -79.42 -20.97
C ARG A 202 4.40 -80.55 -21.25
N THR A 203 3.93 -81.78 -21.18
CA THR A 203 4.70 -83.00 -21.46
C THR A 203 4.69 -83.45 -22.93
N LYS A 204 3.87 -82.83 -23.80
CA LYS A 204 3.84 -83.14 -25.24
C LYS A 204 4.98 -82.43 -26.00
N PRO A 205 5.72 -83.13 -26.89
CA PRO A 205 6.77 -82.51 -27.70
C PRO A 205 6.19 -81.44 -28.63
N ARG A 206 6.98 -80.39 -28.91
CA ARG A 206 6.59 -79.39 -29.93
C ARG A 206 6.42 -80.11 -31.28
N GLY A 207 5.31 -79.88 -31.95
CA GLY A 207 5.10 -80.34 -33.33
C GLY A 207 6.18 -79.81 -34.26
N ALA A 208 6.48 -80.56 -35.32
CA ALA A 208 7.48 -80.18 -36.32
C ALA A 208 7.20 -78.77 -36.89
N PRO A 209 8.23 -77.96 -37.15
CA PRO A 209 8.05 -76.63 -37.73
C PRO A 209 7.35 -76.74 -39.09
N LEU A 210 6.45 -75.79 -39.34
CA LEU A 210 5.77 -75.66 -40.63
C LEU A 210 6.81 -75.43 -41.74
N PRO A 211 6.60 -76.00 -42.95
CA PRO A 211 7.54 -75.84 -44.06
C PRO A 211 7.71 -74.37 -44.44
N PRO A 212 8.91 -73.96 -44.89
CA PRO A 212 9.17 -72.58 -45.29
C PRO A 212 8.21 -72.15 -46.41
N ALA A 213 7.66 -70.94 -46.30
CA ALA A 213 6.81 -70.37 -47.35
C ALA A 213 7.62 -70.27 -48.67
N PRO A 214 7.03 -70.63 -49.82
CA PRO A 214 7.73 -70.56 -51.10
C PRO A 214 8.12 -69.11 -51.39
N ALA A 215 9.35 -68.92 -51.89
CA ALA A 215 9.89 -67.61 -52.24
C ALA A 215 8.96 -66.89 -53.22
N ALA A 216 8.49 -65.70 -52.83
CA ALA A 216 7.84 -64.78 -53.75
C ALA A 216 8.83 -64.44 -54.87
N SER A 217 8.48 -64.85 -56.09
CA SER A 217 9.18 -64.46 -57.31
C SER A 217 8.87 -62.99 -57.57
N SER A 218 9.89 -62.14 -57.55
CA SER A 218 9.81 -60.77 -58.05
C SER A 218 9.45 -60.77 -59.55
N PRO A 219 8.61 -59.84 -59.97
CA PRO A 219 8.93 -58.95 -61.09
C PRO A 219 9.23 -57.52 -60.62
#